data_AF-D2VQ25-F1
#
_entry.id   AF-D2VQ25-F1
#
_cell.length_a   1.000
_cell.length_b   1.000
_cell.length_c   1.000
_cell.angle_alpha   90.00
_cell.angle_beta   90.00
_cell.angle_gamma   90.00
#
_symmetry.space_group_name_H-M   'P 1'
#
loop_
_entity.id
_entity.type
_entity.pdbx_description
1 polymer ?
#
loop_
_entity_poly.entity_id
_entity_poly.type
_entity_poly.pdbx_seq_one_letter_code
_entity_poly.pdbx_strand_id
1 'polypeptide(L)'
;MGGKPSSFDSKPASFESSTVDISQVVNKPITECDAEDLLVLLRHYKFEDKSNKLASVIKEKDMSGSIFSALVAPILEENQSKIEDERDRLASRYATRYAITESLLSRFIENVVITKIKRDVSNASSKKINISSIPTTTASLHSETQDPGVTPQTFYNISTAYDQDKLNEWEKRGIEKVKKNLVKYYEFLKEKKKKFETCGLIGDLEVDAQNMVCKDRFMFNTFCAPILSNSSRRVLTSEPYMQVKLIISEIEGNEIYRSIVSKVVNTEFGLLHTGLLIGEWKFDWYDNSMVSVRKEKNIGSGNAIAVIDLGSLIDQNLILSAFFKISDIVCKYNATMEYGQLNCNCQHFVSELLDALSLVTPKSKCFEKYFKNLKKGDMARKFYFSPALIDKIQKAQDSIYKKKKSIKFESRKDLDEFCFFIKDLGHFTTEEGKEDYQLLKSFDRSFVIAGKGRDGLVVVDYSVEGFKKENAFFSQSGLHDDTSITNIKYNVKDLDLSKYFLKR
;
A
#
# COMPACT_ATOMS: atom_id res chain seq x y z
N MET A 1 -39.48 43.98 -45.07
CA MET A 1 -38.18 43.99 -45.77
C MET A 1 -37.33 42.88 -45.18
N GLY A 2 -36.96 41.87 -45.98
CA GLY A 2 -36.33 40.64 -45.52
C GLY A 2 -34.83 40.79 -45.30
N GLY A 3 -34.34 40.27 -44.16
CA GLY A 3 -32.92 40.04 -43.91
C GLY A 3 -32.61 38.55 -43.98
N LYS A 4 -31.80 38.15 -44.97
CA LYS A 4 -31.23 36.79 -45.07
C LYS A 4 -30.24 36.55 -43.92
N PRO A 5 -30.19 35.35 -43.32
CA PRO A 5 -29.09 34.96 -42.45
C PRO A 5 -27.86 34.60 -43.29
N SER A 6 -26.71 35.17 -42.91
CA SER A 6 -25.41 34.90 -43.54
C SER A 6 -24.90 33.51 -43.17
N SER A 7 -24.76 32.64 -44.17
CA SER A 7 -24.05 31.36 -44.06
C SER A 7 -22.54 31.62 -43.98
N PHE A 8 -21.94 31.28 -42.83
CA PHE A 8 -20.48 31.15 -42.72
C PHE A 8 -20.06 29.81 -43.33
N ASP A 9 -19.59 29.85 -44.58
CA ASP A 9 -18.86 28.74 -45.20
C ASP A 9 -17.44 28.69 -44.61
N SER A 10 -17.24 27.87 -43.57
CA SER A 10 -15.91 27.49 -43.12
C SER A 10 -15.33 26.45 -44.08
N LYS A 11 -14.41 26.87 -44.95
CA LYS A 11 -13.58 25.97 -45.75
C LYS A 11 -12.84 24.99 -44.83
N PRO A 12 -12.82 23.67 -45.11
CA PRO A 12 -11.99 22.74 -44.37
C PRO A 12 -10.52 23.13 -44.56
N ALA A 13 -9.81 23.33 -43.45
CA ALA A 13 -8.39 23.61 -43.44
C ALA A 13 -7.65 22.50 -44.17
N SER A 14 -7.05 22.83 -45.31
CA SER A 14 -6.11 21.95 -46.01
C SER A 14 -4.92 21.73 -45.09
N PHE A 15 -4.77 20.50 -44.59
CA PHE A 15 -3.59 20.07 -43.85
C PHE A 15 -2.36 20.25 -44.74
N GLU A 16 -1.53 21.23 -44.42
CA GLU A 16 -0.17 21.30 -44.95
C GLU A 16 0.58 20.06 -44.49
N SER A 17 1.11 19.29 -45.44
CA SER A 17 1.81 18.04 -45.15
C SER A 17 3.16 18.36 -44.53
N SER A 18 3.27 18.27 -43.20
CA SER A 18 4.55 17.93 -42.59
C SER A 18 4.97 16.58 -43.17
N THR A 19 6.04 16.57 -43.96
CA THR A 19 6.62 15.35 -44.53
C THR A 19 7.37 14.60 -43.43
N VAL A 20 6.63 14.07 -42.46
CA VAL A 20 7.18 13.16 -41.46
C VAL A 20 7.64 11.90 -42.20
N ASP A 21 8.91 11.54 -42.04
CA ASP A 21 9.48 10.35 -42.65
C ASP A 21 8.81 9.10 -42.05
N ILE A 22 7.95 8.46 -42.86
CA ILE A 22 7.20 7.25 -42.47
C ILE A 22 8.15 6.18 -41.94
N SER A 23 9.37 6.09 -42.47
CA SER A 23 10.34 5.09 -42.04
C SER A 23 10.81 5.30 -40.60
N GLN A 24 10.87 6.55 -40.13
CA GLN A 24 11.21 6.85 -38.73
C GLN A 24 10.08 6.40 -37.78
N VAL A 25 8.83 6.74 -38.12
CA VAL A 25 7.66 6.39 -37.30
C VAL A 25 7.43 4.88 -37.24
N VAL A 26 7.56 4.20 -38.37
CA VAL A 26 7.35 2.75 -38.46
C VAL A 26 8.39 1.96 -37.66
N ASN A 27 9.60 2.49 -37.51
CA ASN A 27 10.67 1.88 -36.72
C ASN A 27 10.69 2.32 -35.24
N LYS A 28 9.93 3.36 -34.88
CA LYS A 28 9.78 3.83 -33.50
C LYS A 28 8.86 2.89 -32.71
N PRO A 29 9.22 2.38 -31.52
CA PRO A 29 8.34 1.52 -30.72
C PRO A 29 6.98 2.17 -30.46
N ILE A 30 5.88 1.41 -30.47
CA ILE A 30 4.53 1.99 -30.23
C ILE A 30 4.46 2.78 -28.92
N THR A 31 5.21 2.37 -27.89
CA THR A 31 5.23 3.01 -26.57
C THR A 31 5.89 4.39 -26.59
N GLU A 32 6.69 4.69 -27.61
CA GLU A 32 7.36 5.97 -27.84
C GLU A 32 6.64 6.84 -28.87
N CYS A 33 5.60 6.33 -29.53
CA CYS A 33 4.81 7.11 -30.48
C CYS A 33 4.03 8.21 -29.78
N ASP A 34 4.21 9.46 -30.23
CA ASP A 34 3.36 10.58 -29.83
C ASP A 34 2.06 10.63 -30.67
N ALA A 35 1.25 11.67 -30.49
CA ALA A 35 -0.01 11.83 -31.21
C ALA A 35 0.19 11.92 -32.74
N GLU A 36 1.21 12.63 -33.21
CA GLU A 36 1.49 12.78 -34.65
C GLU A 36 1.99 11.46 -35.25
N ASP A 37 2.81 10.71 -34.50
CA ASP A 37 3.21 9.35 -34.88
C ASP A 37 1.99 8.42 -35.05
N LEU A 38 1.02 8.46 -34.13
CA LEU A 38 -0.20 7.65 -34.24
C LEU A 38 -1.05 8.04 -35.47
N LEU A 39 -1.09 9.32 -35.84
CA LEU A 39 -1.75 9.76 -37.07
C LEU A 39 -1.06 9.22 -38.33
N VAL A 40 0.27 9.17 -38.33
CA VAL A 40 1.03 8.54 -39.41
C VAL A 40 0.76 7.03 -39.46
N LEU A 41 0.70 6.35 -38.31
CA LEU A 41 0.38 4.92 -38.23
C LEU A 41 -1.05 4.62 -38.72
N LEU A 42 -2.05 5.45 -38.40
CA LEU A 42 -3.41 5.31 -38.94
C LEU A 42 -3.41 5.25 -40.47
N ARG A 43 -2.66 6.15 -41.12
CA ARG A 43 -2.51 6.18 -42.58
C ARG A 43 -1.71 4.99 -43.10
N HIS A 44 -0.60 4.65 -42.45
CA HIS A 44 0.28 3.54 -42.84
C HIS A 44 -0.46 2.20 -42.84
N TYR A 45 -1.24 1.94 -41.79
CA TYR A 45 -2.05 0.73 -41.64
C TYR A 45 -3.43 0.82 -42.31
N LYS A 46 -3.68 1.87 -43.10
CA LYS A 46 -4.94 2.08 -43.85
C LYS A 46 -6.19 1.97 -42.97
N PHE A 47 -6.13 2.50 -41.75
CA PHE A 47 -7.27 2.46 -40.84
C PHE A 47 -8.39 3.38 -41.33
N GLU A 48 -9.55 2.81 -41.64
CA GLU A 48 -10.71 3.57 -42.09
C GLU A 48 -11.61 3.99 -40.92
N ASP A 49 -11.56 5.28 -40.60
CA ASP A 49 -12.57 5.99 -39.82
C ASP A 49 -13.39 6.90 -40.74
N LYS A 50 -14.61 6.47 -41.07
CA LYS A 50 -15.54 7.21 -41.95
C LYS A 50 -15.82 8.64 -41.47
N SER A 51 -15.61 8.93 -40.19
CA SER A 51 -15.91 10.22 -39.58
C SER A 51 -14.67 11.09 -39.31
N ASN A 52 -13.44 10.57 -39.52
CA ASN A 52 -12.19 11.19 -39.07
C ASN A 52 -12.19 11.60 -37.58
N LYS A 53 -13.10 11.05 -36.78
CA LYS A 53 -13.29 11.38 -35.37
C LYS A 53 -12.09 10.96 -34.55
N LEU A 54 -11.55 9.76 -34.79
CA LEU A 54 -10.38 9.25 -34.08
C LEU A 54 -9.14 10.09 -34.36
N ALA A 55 -8.89 10.47 -35.63
CA ALA A 55 -7.76 11.32 -35.99
C ALA A 55 -7.85 12.71 -35.31
N SER A 56 -9.04 13.31 -35.30
CA SER A 56 -9.28 14.58 -34.63
C SER A 56 -9.01 14.47 -33.12
N VAL A 57 -9.48 13.39 -32.50
CA VAL A 57 -9.32 13.16 -31.06
C VAL A 57 -7.88 12.84 -30.66
N ILE A 58 -7.14 12.05 -31.45
CA ILE A 58 -5.71 11.80 -31.20
C ILE A 58 -4.95 13.12 -31.13
N LYS A 59 -5.22 14.03 -32.09
CA LYS A 59 -4.57 15.34 -32.16
C LYS A 59 -5.02 16.27 -31.03
N GLU A 60 -6.32 16.39 -30.78
CA GLU A 60 -6.87 17.33 -29.79
C GLU A 60 -6.60 16.92 -28.34
N LYS A 61 -6.51 15.61 -28.07
CA LYS A 61 -6.36 15.06 -26.72
C LYS A 61 -4.97 14.52 -26.42
N ASP A 62 -4.03 14.74 -27.33
CA ASP A 62 -2.62 14.33 -27.22
C ASP A 62 -2.50 12.83 -26.85
N MET A 63 -3.19 11.99 -27.61
CA MET A 63 -3.18 10.55 -27.36
C MET A 63 -1.83 9.97 -27.77
N SER A 64 -1.05 9.47 -26.82
CA SER A 64 0.24 8.81 -27.08
C SER A 64 0.13 7.29 -27.10
N GLY A 65 1.02 6.63 -27.82
CA GLY A 65 1.06 5.17 -27.92
C GLY A 65 1.45 4.47 -26.60
N SER A 66 2.04 5.20 -25.65
CA SER A 66 2.35 4.70 -24.30
C SER A 66 1.13 4.19 -23.52
N ILE A 67 -0.10 4.63 -23.85
CA ILE A 67 -1.31 4.14 -23.20
C ILE A 67 -1.64 2.68 -23.53
N PHE A 68 -1.01 2.13 -24.57
CA PHE A 68 -1.20 0.77 -25.07
C PHE A 68 -0.11 -0.21 -24.62
N SER A 69 0.82 0.22 -23.75
CA SER A 69 1.95 -0.60 -23.29
C SER A 69 1.52 -1.93 -22.66
N ALA A 70 0.36 -1.98 -22.02
CA ALA A 70 -0.16 -3.19 -21.39
C ALA A 70 -0.47 -4.34 -22.38
N LEU A 71 -0.58 -4.06 -23.69
CA LEU A 71 -0.73 -5.09 -24.72
C LEU A 71 0.58 -5.81 -25.07
N VAL A 72 1.73 -5.26 -24.69
CA VAL A 72 3.04 -5.80 -25.07
C VAL A 72 3.27 -7.19 -24.45
N ALA A 73 3.06 -7.34 -23.14
CA ALA A 73 3.27 -8.62 -22.46
C ALA A 73 2.37 -9.76 -23.00
N PRO A 74 1.03 -9.59 -23.15
CA PRO A 74 0.18 -10.60 -23.78
C PRO A 74 0.59 -10.99 -25.20
N ILE A 75 1.09 -10.03 -26.00
CA ILE A 75 1.57 -10.28 -27.37
C ILE A 75 2.89 -11.07 -27.36
N LEU A 76 3.81 -10.77 -26.45
CA LEU A 76 5.06 -11.52 -26.26
C LEU A 76 4.81 -12.95 -25.76
N GLU A 77 3.80 -13.14 -24.92
CA GLU A 77 3.36 -14.46 -24.44
C GLU A 77 2.59 -15.27 -25.51
N GLU A 78 2.27 -14.67 -26.66
CA GLU A 78 1.40 -15.24 -27.69
C GLU A 78 0.02 -15.69 -27.15
N ASN A 79 -0.47 -15.01 -26.10
CA ASN A 79 -1.70 -15.38 -25.41
C ASN A 79 -2.92 -14.62 -25.95
N GLN A 80 -3.59 -15.19 -26.95
CA GLN A 80 -4.72 -14.56 -27.64
C GLN A 80 -5.86 -14.12 -26.69
N SER A 81 -6.20 -14.93 -25.69
CA SER A 81 -7.24 -14.57 -24.70
C SER A 81 -6.87 -13.32 -23.92
N LYS A 82 -5.63 -13.23 -23.42
CA LYS A 82 -5.16 -12.04 -22.69
C LYS A 82 -5.07 -10.81 -23.59
N ILE A 83 -4.73 -10.98 -24.87
CA ILE A 83 -4.70 -9.89 -25.86
C ILE A 83 -6.11 -9.31 -26.03
N GLU A 84 -7.13 -10.17 -26.17
CA GLU A 84 -8.52 -9.76 -26.31
C GLU A 84 -9.06 -9.07 -25.05
N ASP A 85 -8.84 -9.66 -23.88
CA ASP A 85 -9.24 -9.08 -22.58
C ASP A 85 -8.62 -7.69 -22.38
N GLU A 86 -7.33 -7.56 -22.68
CA GLU A 86 -6.60 -6.30 -22.49
C GLU A 86 -7.00 -5.25 -23.53
N ARG A 87 -7.27 -5.65 -24.78
CA ARG A 87 -7.83 -4.76 -25.83
C ARG A 87 -9.16 -4.19 -25.38
N ASP A 88 -10.08 -5.04 -24.92
CA ASP A 88 -11.43 -4.62 -24.53
C ASP A 88 -11.39 -3.73 -23.29
N ARG A 89 -10.52 -4.07 -22.32
CA ARG A 89 -10.24 -3.21 -21.15
C ARG A 89 -9.74 -1.82 -21.54
N LEU A 90 -8.78 -1.73 -22.47
CA LEU A 90 -8.24 -0.44 -22.94
C LEU A 90 -9.28 0.34 -23.74
N ALA A 91 -10.05 -0.33 -24.61
CA ALA A 91 -11.13 0.28 -25.38
C ALA A 91 -12.18 0.90 -24.45
N SER A 92 -12.67 0.14 -23.46
CA SER A 92 -13.66 0.61 -22.48
C SER A 92 -13.13 1.80 -21.66
N ARG A 93 -11.90 1.68 -21.14
CA ARG A 93 -11.26 2.72 -20.31
C ARG A 93 -11.12 4.05 -21.05
N TYR A 94 -10.67 4.00 -22.31
CA TYR A 94 -10.27 5.19 -23.05
C TYR A 94 -11.38 5.75 -23.97
N ALA A 95 -12.37 4.95 -24.35
CA ALA A 95 -13.56 5.42 -25.06
C ALA A 95 -14.24 6.58 -24.32
N THR A 96 -14.46 6.40 -23.02
CA THR A 96 -15.05 7.42 -22.14
C THR A 96 -14.16 8.65 -22.01
N ARG A 97 -12.85 8.46 -21.76
CA ARG A 97 -11.89 9.57 -21.60
C ARG A 97 -11.80 10.46 -22.83
N TYR A 98 -11.91 9.87 -24.02
CA TYR A 98 -11.69 10.56 -25.29
C TYR A 98 -12.98 10.85 -26.07
N ALA A 99 -14.16 10.54 -25.50
CA ALA A 99 -15.46 10.71 -26.15
C ALA A 99 -15.57 10.00 -27.53
N ILE A 100 -14.91 8.84 -27.66
CA ILE A 100 -14.97 7.96 -28.83
C ILE A 100 -15.82 6.73 -28.50
N THR A 101 -16.47 6.12 -29.49
CA THR A 101 -17.17 4.85 -29.27
C THR A 101 -16.19 3.71 -29.01
N GLU A 102 -16.53 2.83 -28.08
CA GLU A 102 -15.71 1.67 -27.72
C GLU A 102 -15.40 0.78 -28.93
N SER A 103 -16.37 0.57 -29.82
CA SER A 103 -16.17 -0.18 -31.06
C SER A 103 -15.12 0.44 -32.00
N LEU A 104 -15.10 1.78 -32.14
CA LEU A 104 -14.11 2.46 -32.99
C LEU A 104 -12.71 2.34 -32.39
N LEU A 105 -12.61 2.51 -31.07
CA LEU A 105 -11.33 2.40 -30.37
C LEU A 105 -10.81 0.97 -30.34
N SER A 106 -11.66 -0.02 -30.12
CA SER A 106 -11.31 -1.45 -30.18
C SER A 106 -10.78 -1.83 -31.57
N ARG A 107 -11.44 -1.39 -32.65
CA ARG A 107 -10.93 -1.58 -34.02
C ARG A 107 -9.58 -0.92 -34.25
N PHE A 108 -9.35 0.27 -33.71
CA PHE A 108 -8.05 0.95 -33.82
C PHE A 108 -6.95 0.16 -33.11
N ILE A 109 -7.23 -0.29 -31.88
CA ILE A 109 -6.29 -1.11 -31.12
C ILE A 109 -5.95 -2.39 -31.88
N GLU A 110 -6.96 -3.09 -32.40
CA GLU A 110 -6.78 -4.33 -33.16
C GLU A 110 -5.93 -4.13 -34.42
N ASN A 111 -6.34 -3.19 -35.27
CA ASN A 111 -5.77 -3.11 -36.63
C ASN A 111 -4.44 -2.34 -36.67
N VAL A 112 -4.24 -1.38 -35.78
CA VAL A 112 -3.08 -0.49 -35.80
C VAL A 112 -2.12 -0.83 -34.67
N VAL A 113 -2.59 -0.80 -33.42
CA VAL A 113 -1.73 -0.91 -32.24
C VAL A 113 -1.16 -2.31 -32.10
N ILE A 114 -1.99 -3.36 -32.10
CA ILE A 114 -1.56 -4.75 -31.97
C ILE A 114 -0.65 -5.15 -33.14
N THR A 115 -1.03 -4.76 -34.37
CA THR A 115 -0.21 -4.98 -35.57
C THR A 115 1.17 -4.32 -35.46
N LYS A 116 1.23 -3.09 -34.93
CA LYS A 116 2.49 -2.38 -34.71
C LYS A 116 3.36 -3.07 -33.65
N ILE A 117 2.78 -3.48 -32.52
CA ILE A 117 3.52 -4.19 -31.45
C ILE A 117 4.10 -5.50 -31.99
N LYS A 118 3.32 -6.31 -32.72
CA LYS A 118 3.80 -7.56 -33.33
C LYS A 118 5.00 -7.33 -34.26
N ARG A 119 4.97 -6.23 -35.03
CA ARG A 119 6.09 -5.83 -35.90
C ARG A 119 7.32 -5.43 -35.09
N ASP A 120 7.14 -4.67 -34.02
CA ASP A 120 8.24 -4.23 -33.14
C ASP A 120 8.95 -5.40 -32.49
N VAL A 121 8.20 -6.39 -32.00
CA VAL A 121 8.73 -7.64 -31.44
C VAL A 121 9.53 -8.43 -32.48
N SER A 122 9.02 -8.53 -33.71
CA SER A 122 9.69 -9.23 -34.81
C SER A 122 11.01 -8.56 -35.21
N ASN A 123 11.01 -7.22 -35.27
CA ASN A 123 12.20 -6.42 -35.57
C ASN A 123 13.26 -6.52 -34.47
N ALA A 124 12.85 -6.57 -33.20
CA ALA A 124 13.77 -6.72 -32.07
C ALA A 124 14.47 -8.10 -32.09
N SER A 125 13.73 -9.16 -32.42
CA SER A 125 14.25 -10.52 -32.50
C SER A 125 15.24 -10.73 -33.66
N SER A 126 15.09 -9.94 -34.73
CA SER A 126 15.97 -9.96 -35.91
C SER A 126 17.31 -9.24 -35.69
N LYS A 127 17.43 -8.38 -34.66
CA LYS A 127 18.63 -7.60 -34.35
C LYS A 127 19.59 -8.28 -33.35
N LYS A 128 19.63 -9.62 -33.28
CA LYS A 128 20.62 -10.35 -32.45
C LYS A 128 22.07 -9.93 -32.81
N ILE A 129 22.63 -9.06 -31.98
CA ILE A 129 24.05 -8.72 -31.92
C ILE A 129 24.81 -9.99 -31.54
N ASN A 130 25.89 -10.26 -32.28
CA ASN A 130 26.74 -11.43 -32.12
C ASN A 130 27.55 -11.31 -30.81
N ILE A 131 27.05 -11.87 -29.71
CA ILE A 131 27.71 -11.90 -28.41
C ILE A 131 28.42 -13.24 -28.27
N SER A 132 29.61 -13.34 -28.83
CA SER A 132 30.53 -14.48 -28.66
C SER A 132 31.76 -14.05 -27.86
N SER A 133 31.57 -13.56 -26.64
CA SER A 133 32.64 -13.45 -25.63
C SER A 133 32.06 -13.02 -24.28
N ILE A 134 31.89 -13.98 -23.37
CA ILE A 134 32.13 -13.93 -21.91
C ILE A 134 31.47 -15.18 -21.27
N PRO A 135 32.09 -15.81 -20.25
CA PRO A 135 31.94 -17.22 -19.94
C PRO A 135 30.77 -17.56 -19.02
N THR A 136 30.26 -18.77 -19.24
CA THR A 136 29.21 -19.48 -18.51
C THR A 136 29.53 -19.68 -17.04
N THR A 137 28.57 -19.40 -16.15
CA THR A 137 28.40 -20.17 -14.90
C THR A 137 26.93 -20.47 -14.67
N THR A 138 26.66 -21.77 -14.57
CA THR A 138 25.37 -22.42 -14.38
C THR A 138 24.88 -22.26 -12.94
N ALA A 139 23.68 -21.69 -12.77
CA ALA A 139 22.75 -22.07 -11.70
C ALA A 139 21.34 -21.57 -12.06
N SER A 140 20.43 -22.53 -12.23
CA SER A 140 19.00 -22.36 -12.49
C SER A 140 18.28 -21.75 -11.28
N LEU A 141 17.50 -20.69 -11.51
CA LEU A 141 16.37 -20.26 -10.68
C LEU A 141 15.50 -19.25 -11.44
N HIS A 142 14.19 -19.39 -11.24
CA HIS A 142 13.06 -18.62 -11.78
C HIS A 142 13.33 -17.13 -12.07
N SER A 143 13.01 -16.72 -13.29
CA SER A 143 12.99 -15.32 -13.71
C SER A 143 11.55 -14.82 -13.88
N GLU A 144 11.08 -14.00 -12.94
CA GLU A 144 10.10 -12.94 -13.23
C GLU A 144 10.77 -11.97 -14.21
N THR A 145 10.21 -11.81 -15.40
CA THR A 145 10.77 -10.94 -16.44
C THR A 145 10.06 -9.59 -16.40
N GLN A 146 10.87 -8.56 -16.15
CA GLN A 146 10.53 -7.14 -16.17
C GLN A 146 10.02 -6.73 -17.55
N ASP A 147 8.94 -5.95 -17.59
CA ASP A 147 8.45 -5.30 -18.80
C ASP A 147 9.14 -3.91 -18.94
N PRO A 148 9.94 -3.66 -19.99
CA PRO A 148 10.58 -2.38 -20.22
C PRO A 148 9.72 -1.55 -21.20
N GLY A 149 9.04 -0.51 -20.72
CA GLY A 149 8.19 0.30 -21.60
C GLY A 149 7.71 1.65 -21.09
N VAL A 150 8.19 2.12 -19.93
CA VAL A 150 8.21 3.55 -19.58
C VAL A 150 9.67 3.93 -19.56
N THR A 151 10.15 4.67 -20.55
CA THR A 151 11.45 5.33 -20.41
C THR A 151 11.33 6.26 -19.20
N PRO A 152 12.11 6.02 -18.14
CA PRO A 152 12.08 6.87 -16.97
C PRO A 152 12.49 8.26 -17.39
N GLN A 153 11.69 9.26 -17.08
CA GLN A 153 12.28 10.53 -16.69
C GLN A 153 13.20 10.20 -15.52
N THR A 154 14.50 10.04 -15.77
CA THR A 154 15.59 9.76 -14.82
C THR A 154 15.07 9.27 -13.46
N PHE A 155 14.69 7.99 -13.36
CA PHE A 155 14.21 7.44 -12.09
C PHE A 155 15.24 7.76 -11.02
N TYR A 156 14.75 8.24 -9.88
CA TYR A 156 15.54 8.47 -8.69
C TYR A 156 16.30 7.17 -8.37
N ASN A 157 17.61 7.14 -8.63
CA ASN A 157 18.39 5.92 -8.50
C ASN A 157 18.67 5.67 -7.02
N ILE A 158 17.77 4.94 -6.37
CA ILE A 158 17.91 4.53 -4.97
C ILE A 158 18.97 3.46 -4.75
N SER A 159 19.54 2.89 -5.82
CA SER A 159 20.60 1.89 -5.77
C SER A 159 21.99 2.52 -5.88
N THR A 160 22.08 3.83 -6.15
CA THR A 160 23.35 4.56 -6.17
C THR A 160 23.33 5.61 -5.06
N ALA A 161 24.41 5.66 -4.29
CA ALA A 161 24.62 6.64 -3.25
C ALA A 161 24.79 8.04 -3.88
N TYR A 162 24.30 9.07 -3.19
CA TYR A 162 24.70 10.43 -3.48
C TYR A 162 26.17 10.64 -3.16
N ASP A 163 26.78 11.46 -3.99
CA ASP A 163 28.09 12.05 -3.73
C ASP A 163 28.04 12.92 -2.48
N GLN A 164 29.17 12.98 -1.76
CA GLN A 164 29.26 13.65 -0.46
C GLN A 164 28.99 15.16 -0.51
N ASP A 165 29.21 15.80 -1.66
CA ASP A 165 28.94 17.23 -1.89
C ASP A 165 27.44 17.53 -2.03
N LYS A 166 26.61 16.53 -2.37
CA LYS A 166 25.15 16.64 -2.43
C LYS A 166 24.46 16.46 -1.08
N LEU A 167 25.20 15.96 -0.09
CA LEU A 167 24.70 15.72 1.26
C LEU A 167 24.97 16.95 2.14
N ASN A 168 23.98 17.34 2.93
CA ASN A 168 24.21 18.35 3.96
C ASN A 168 24.89 17.75 5.22
N GLU A 169 25.42 18.59 6.09
CA GLU A 169 26.16 18.15 7.28
C GLU A 169 25.32 17.33 8.28
N TRP A 170 24.02 17.57 8.34
CA TRP A 170 23.12 16.77 9.18
C TRP A 170 22.96 15.35 8.60
N GLU A 171 22.80 15.23 7.29
CA GLU A 171 22.70 13.94 6.60
C GLU A 171 23.98 13.13 6.74
N LYS A 172 25.15 13.76 6.51
CA LYS A 172 26.46 13.08 6.67
C LYS A 172 26.63 12.46 8.06
N ARG A 173 26.34 13.23 9.12
CA ARG A 173 26.41 12.72 10.50
C ARG A 173 25.41 11.60 10.76
N GLY A 174 24.18 11.75 10.26
CA GLY A 174 23.14 10.73 10.37
C GLY A 174 23.52 9.43 9.66
N ILE A 175 24.06 9.52 8.45
CA ILE A 175 24.52 8.38 7.63
C ILE A 175 25.60 7.61 8.37
N GLU A 176 26.62 8.28 8.92
CA GLU A 176 27.69 7.62 9.67
C GLU A 176 27.17 6.90 10.93
N LYS A 177 26.17 7.47 11.61
CA LYS A 177 25.51 6.82 12.73
C LYS A 177 24.74 5.58 12.28
N VAL A 178 23.92 5.70 11.23
CA VAL A 178 23.09 4.60 10.72
C VAL A 178 23.96 3.47 10.19
N LYS A 179 25.08 3.74 9.50
CA LYS A 179 26.04 2.72 9.08
C LYS A 179 26.51 1.85 10.23
N LYS A 180 26.87 2.45 11.37
CA LYS A 180 27.31 1.69 12.56
C LYS A 180 26.22 0.74 13.08
N ASN A 181 24.96 1.17 13.01
CA ASN A 181 23.81 0.33 13.40
C ASN A 181 23.54 -0.76 12.34
N LEU A 182 23.65 -0.43 11.05
CA LEU A 182 23.46 -1.36 9.94
C LEU A 182 24.51 -2.47 9.94
N VAL A 183 25.78 -2.19 10.25
CA VAL A 183 26.82 -3.23 10.34
C VAL A 183 26.41 -4.35 11.29
N LYS A 184 26.00 -3.99 12.52
CA LYS A 184 25.54 -4.96 13.52
C LYS A 184 24.28 -5.69 13.06
N TYR A 185 23.37 -4.98 12.41
CA TYR A 185 22.13 -5.58 11.91
C TYR A 185 22.39 -6.54 10.75
N TYR A 186 23.32 -6.22 9.86
CA TYR A 186 23.72 -7.08 8.75
C TYR A 186 24.37 -8.37 9.25
N GLU A 187 25.21 -8.29 10.28
CA GLU A 187 25.76 -9.47 10.97
C GLU A 187 24.65 -10.36 11.51
N PHE A 188 23.69 -9.77 12.24
CA PHE A 188 22.51 -10.48 12.73
C PHE A 188 21.69 -11.14 11.60
N LEU A 189 21.47 -10.46 10.47
CA LEU A 189 20.74 -11.02 9.33
C LEU A 189 21.49 -12.20 8.71
N LYS A 190 22.82 -12.10 8.58
CA LYS A 190 23.68 -13.20 8.10
C LYS A 190 23.62 -14.41 9.03
N GLU A 191 23.72 -14.21 10.35
CA GLU A 191 23.60 -15.28 11.35
C GLU A 191 22.24 -15.99 11.28
N LYS A 192 21.17 -15.23 11.05
CA LYS A 192 19.81 -15.77 10.89
C LYS A 192 19.51 -16.28 9.48
N LYS A 193 20.48 -16.26 8.57
CA LYS A 193 20.35 -16.63 7.14
C LYS A 193 19.18 -15.91 6.46
N LYS A 194 18.94 -14.65 6.82
CA LYS A 194 17.92 -13.78 6.21
C LYS A 194 18.53 -12.94 5.10
N LYS A 195 17.79 -12.75 4.01
CA LYS A 195 18.20 -11.86 2.92
C LYS A 195 17.91 -10.40 3.26
N PHE A 196 18.75 -9.47 2.83
CA PHE A 196 18.59 -8.03 3.11
C PHE A 196 17.28 -7.48 2.55
N GLU A 197 16.89 -7.93 1.36
CA GLU A 197 15.71 -7.49 0.63
C GLU A 197 14.42 -7.82 1.39
N THR A 198 14.42 -8.92 2.16
CA THR A 198 13.27 -9.27 3.03
C THR A 198 13.04 -8.26 4.16
N CYS A 199 14.04 -7.44 4.47
CA CYS A 199 13.98 -6.35 5.43
C CYS A 199 13.93 -4.97 4.76
N GLY A 200 13.77 -4.91 3.43
CA GLY A 200 13.73 -3.65 2.67
C GLY A 200 15.10 -3.00 2.49
N LEU A 201 16.18 -3.78 2.61
CA LEU A 201 17.57 -3.33 2.48
C LEU A 201 18.17 -3.85 1.16
N ILE A 202 19.07 -3.08 0.57
CA ILE A 202 19.77 -3.43 -0.68
C ILE A 202 21.04 -4.26 -0.38
N GLY A 203 21.59 -4.13 0.82
CA GLY A 203 22.83 -4.82 1.21
C GLY A 203 24.10 -4.02 0.93
N ASP A 204 23.95 -2.78 0.46
CA ASP A 204 25.02 -1.78 0.41
C ASP A 204 24.86 -0.79 1.58
N LEU A 205 25.88 -0.74 2.45
CA LEU A 205 25.83 0.04 3.69
C LEU A 205 25.67 1.54 3.46
N GLU A 206 26.32 2.09 2.42
CA GLU A 206 26.22 3.52 2.11
C GLU A 206 24.82 3.84 1.60
N VAL A 207 24.36 3.06 0.61
CA VAL A 207 23.07 3.27 -0.04
C VAL A 207 21.93 3.08 0.96
N ASP A 208 21.96 2.03 1.77
CA ASP A 208 20.94 1.78 2.78
C ASP A 208 20.93 2.86 3.86
N ALA A 209 22.10 3.33 4.32
CA ALA A 209 22.17 4.43 5.28
C ALA A 209 21.58 5.73 4.69
N GLN A 210 21.89 6.05 3.44
CA GLN A 210 21.30 7.20 2.75
C GLN A 210 19.79 7.04 2.57
N ASN A 211 19.30 5.85 2.22
CA ASN A 211 17.87 5.56 2.09
C ASN A 211 17.09 5.72 3.41
N MET A 212 17.77 5.62 4.55
CA MET A 212 17.18 5.78 5.89
C MET A 212 17.27 7.20 6.45
N VAL A 213 18.22 8.01 5.98
CA VAL A 213 18.53 9.35 6.51
C VAL A 213 18.09 10.48 5.57
N CYS A 214 18.26 10.31 4.26
CA CYS A 214 17.88 11.32 3.28
C CYS A 214 16.37 11.24 3.04
N LYS A 215 15.65 12.30 3.42
CA LYS A 215 14.18 12.36 3.41
C LYS A 215 13.58 12.03 2.04
N ASP A 216 14.16 12.58 1.00
CA ASP A 216 13.79 12.40 -0.40
C ASP A 216 13.95 10.93 -0.85
N ARG A 217 15.08 10.29 -0.53
CA ARG A 217 15.30 8.85 -0.77
C ARG A 217 14.32 8.00 0.01
N PHE A 218 14.13 8.29 1.30
CA PHE A 218 13.20 7.56 2.14
C PHE A 218 11.77 7.69 1.62
N MET A 219 11.33 8.89 1.27
CA MET A 219 10.00 9.15 0.70
C MET A 219 9.79 8.41 -0.62
N PHE A 220 10.79 8.44 -1.50
CA PHE A 220 10.73 7.73 -2.77
C PHE A 220 10.64 6.22 -2.58
N ASN A 221 11.57 5.64 -1.82
CA ASN A 221 11.67 4.18 -1.64
C ASN A 221 10.52 3.60 -0.80
N THR A 222 10.10 4.33 0.24
CA THR A 222 9.06 3.85 1.16
C THR A 222 7.67 3.98 0.54
N PHE A 223 7.33 5.14 -0.02
CA PHE A 223 5.97 5.45 -0.45
C PHE A 223 5.84 5.48 -1.97
N CYS A 224 6.69 6.26 -2.64
CA CYS A 224 6.41 6.62 -4.02
C CYS A 224 6.61 5.47 -5.00
N ALA A 225 7.77 4.80 -4.95
CA ALA A 225 8.05 3.67 -5.82
C ALA A 225 7.00 2.55 -5.67
N PRO A 226 6.61 2.13 -4.45
CA PRO A 226 5.51 1.17 -4.28
C PRO A 226 4.15 1.64 -4.82
N ILE A 227 3.78 2.90 -4.61
CA ILE A 227 2.53 3.46 -5.14
C ILE A 227 2.54 3.48 -6.68
N LEU A 228 3.69 3.83 -7.27
CA LEU A 228 3.86 3.89 -8.71
C LEU A 228 3.89 2.49 -9.33
N SER A 229 4.53 1.51 -8.68
CA SER A 229 4.57 0.13 -9.18
C SER A 229 3.23 -0.58 -9.08
N ASN A 230 2.38 -0.21 -8.11
CA ASN A 230 1.08 -0.84 -7.92
C ASN A 230 -0.08 0.04 -8.42
N SER A 231 -0.47 -0.13 -9.68
CA SER A 231 -1.57 0.63 -10.30
C SER A 231 -2.92 0.46 -9.60
N SER A 232 -3.16 -0.67 -8.92
CA SER A 232 -4.38 -0.89 -8.15
C SER A 232 -4.56 0.09 -7.00
N ARG A 233 -3.47 0.70 -6.49
CA ARG A 233 -3.51 1.75 -5.45
C ARG A 233 -3.94 3.12 -5.96
N ARG A 234 -3.92 3.32 -7.29
CA ARG A 234 -4.16 4.62 -7.96
C ARG A 234 -5.44 4.66 -8.80
N VAL A 235 -6.01 3.50 -9.16
CA VAL A 235 -7.13 3.39 -10.11
C VAL A 235 -8.45 3.01 -9.43
N LEU A 236 -8.59 3.30 -8.13
CA LEU A 236 -9.81 2.94 -7.39
C LEU A 236 -10.95 3.91 -7.69
N THR A 237 -12.18 3.38 -7.74
CA THR A 237 -13.41 4.15 -7.90
C THR A 237 -13.76 4.97 -6.66
N SER A 238 -13.19 4.61 -5.51
CA SER A 238 -13.36 5.29 -4.23
C SER A 238 -12.51 6.57 -4.12
N GLU A 239 -12.92 7.47 -3.22
CA GLU A 239 -12.11 8.62 -2.81
C GLU A 239 -10.80 8.20 -2.12
N PRO A 240 -9.75 9.05 -2.13
CA PRO A 240 -8.52 8.81 -1.40
C PRO A 240 -8.76 8.56 0.09
N TYR A 241 -8.11 7.52 0.62
CA TYR A 241 -8.36 7.05 1.98
C TYR A 241 -7.17 6.25 2.53
N MET A 242 -6.73 6.59 3.73
CA MET A 242 -5.66 5.87 4.43
C MET A 242 -5.97 5.66 5.92
N GLN A 243 -6.11 4.41 6.34
CA GLN A 243 -6.34 4.07 7.76
C GLN A 243 -5.06 4.19 8.59
N VAL A 244 -5.23 4.58 9.85
CA VAL A 244 -4.17 4.54 10.86
C VAL A 244 -4.60 3.66 12.03
N LYS A 245 -3.73 2.72 12.40
CA LYS A 245 -3.95 1.81 13.53
C LYS A 245 -2.75 1.78 14.46
N LEU A 246 -3.01 1.71 15.76
CA LEU A 246 -2.02 1.44 16.79
C LEU A 246 -1.91 -0.06 17.02
N ILE A 247 -0.70 -0.60 16.94
CA ILE A 247 -0.41 -1.99 17.29
C ILE A 247 0.30 -1.98 18.64
N ILE A 248 -0.26 -2.71 19.60
CA ILE A 248 0.35 -2.94 20.91
C ILE A 248 0.74 -4.40 21.00
N SER A 249 2.02 -4.66 21.27
CA SER A 249 2.58 -6.00 21.35
C SER A 249 3.34 -6.22 22.65
N GLU A 250 3.26 -7.44 23.14
CA GLU A 250 4.10 -7.91 24.22
C GLU A 250 5.56 -8.04 23.75
N ILE A 251 6.49 -7.51 24.55
CA ILE A 251 7.93 -7.77 24.43
C ILE A 251 8.19 -9.16 25.02
N GLU A 252 9.19 -9.93 24.59
CA GLU A 252 9.53 -11.23 25.22
C GLU A 252 10.49 -11.04 26.42
N GLY A 253 10.41 -11.87 27.48
CA GLY A 253 11.17 -11.67 28.74
C GLY A 253 10.41 -11.88 30.08
N ASN A 254 11.12 -11.72 31.20
CA ASN A 254 10.68 -12.11 32.56
C ASN A 254 9.60 -11.16 33.15
N GLU A 255 8.40 -11.70 33.40
CA GLU A 255 7.23 -10.97 33.95
C GLU A 255 7.51 -10.20 35.24
N ILE A 256 8.35 -10.74 36.14
CA ILE A 256 8.66 -10.14 37.44
C ILE A 256 9.45 -8.84 37.26
N TYR A 257 10.47 -8.86 36.40
CA TYR A 257 11.27 -7.68 36.08
C TYR A 257 10.39 -6.57 35.48
N ARG A 258 9.42 -6.93 34.64
CA ARG A 258 8.51 -5.95 34.03
C ARG A 258 7.57 -5.29 35.02
N SER A 259 7.00 -6.05 35.95
CA SER A 259 6.09 -5.52 36.98
C SER A 259 6.80 -4.52 37.91
N ILE A 260 8.10 -4.71 38.13
CA ILE A 260 8.93 -3.77 38.89
C ILE A 260 9.25 -2.53 38.04
N VAL A 261 9.69 -2.72 36.80
CA VAL A 261 10.09 -1.63 35.90
C VAL A 261 8.89 -0.76 35.51
N SER A 262 7.70 -1.33 35.28
CA SER A 262 6.49 -0.59 34.90
C SER A 262 6.02 0.45 35.92
N LYS A 263 6.41 0.30 37.19
CA LYS A 263 6.13 1.29 38.25
C LYS A 263 7.05 2.51 38.18
N VAL A 264 8.19 2.38 37.52
CA VAL A 264 9.23 3.42 37.40
C VAL A 264 9.17 4.07 36.01
N VAL A 265 8.74 3.34 34.98
CA VAL A 265 8.67 3.87 33.61
C VAL A 265 7.49 4.82 33.43
N ASN A 266 7.76 6.04 32.97
CA ASN A 266 6.74 7.01 32.62
C ASN A 266 6.31 6.89 31.14
N THR A 267 5.83 5.70 30.74
CA THR A 267 5.26 5.46 29.40
C THR A 267 3.72 5.35 29.47
N GLU A 268 3.06 5.51 28.31
CA GLU A 268 1.60 5.45 28.20
C GLU A 268 1.07 4.05 28.52
N PHE A 269 1.69 3.02 27.95
CA PHE A 269 1.23 1.63 28.04
C PHE A 269 2.08 0.73 28.96
N GLY A 270 3.07 1.28 29.67
CA GLY A 270 4.04 0.49 30.44
C GLY A 270 5.13 -0.13 29.57
N LEU A 271 5.59 -1.34 29.91
CA LEU A 271 6.71 -2.01 29.23
C LEU A 271 6.23 -2.87 28.05
N LEU A 272 5.66 -2.21 27.05
CA LEU A 272 5.12 -2.82 25.83
C LEU A 272 5.77 -2.22 24.59
N HIS A 273 5.77 -2.99 23.50
CA HIS A 273 6.16 -2.48 22.19
C HIS A 273 4.94 -1.89 21.49
N THR A 274 5.11 -0.70 20.91
CA THR A 274 4.09 -0.07 20.08
C THR A 274 4.60 0.21 18.69
N GLY A 275 3.74 -0.01 17.70
CA GLY A 275 3.99 0.35 16.31
C GLY A 275 2.75 0.98 15.68
N LEU A 276 2.92 1.66 14.56
CA LEU A 276 1.81 2.21 13.78
C LEU A 276 1.67 1.49 12.46
N LEU A 277 0.44 1.21 12.07
CA LEU A 277 0.08 0.75 10.75
C LEU A 277 -0.67 1.89 10.05
N ILE A 278 -0.03 2.49 9.05
CA ILE A 278 -0.54 3.64 8.30
C ILE A 278 -0.65 3.19 6.85
N GLY A 279 -1.87 3.08 6.33
CA GLY A 279 -2.10 2.43 5.04
C GLY A 279 -1.52 1.02 5.05
N GLU A 280 -0.66 0.69 4.09
CA GLU A 280 0.01 -0.62 4.02
C GLU A 280 1.37 -0.68 4.72
N TRP A 281 1.79 0.40 5.38
CA TRP A 281 3.12 0.51 6.00
C TRP A 281 3.02 0.37 7.51
N LYS A 282 3.74 -0.62 8.04
CA LYS A 282 3.94 -0.80 9.48
C LYS A 282 5.27 -0.20 9.89
N PHE A 283 5.21 0.78 10.79
CA PHE A 283 6.34 1.46 11.38
C PHE A 283 6.58 0.93 12.79
N ASP A 284 7.76 0.38 13.01
CA ASP A 284 8.25 -0.06 14.30
C ASP A 284 9.61 0.57 14.57
N TRP A 285 9.89 0.97 15.81
CA TRP A 285 11.21 1.42 16.22
C TRP A 285 11.76 0.51 17.32
N TYR A 286 12.94 -0.06 17.10
CA TYR A 286 13.51 -1.11 17.94
C TYR A 286 14.78 -0.66 18.66
N ASP A 287 15.31 -1.54 19.52
CA ASP A 287 16.52 -1.36 20.33
C ASP A 287 17.81 -1.16 19.51
N ASN A 288 17.82 -1.58 18.24
CA ASN A 288 18.86 -1.23 17.28
C ASN A 288 18.85 0.25 16.85
N SER A 289 17.96 1.08 17.41
CA SER A 289 17.79 2.50 17.11
C SER A 289 17.44 2.80 15.65
N MET A 290 16.93 1.81 14.91
CA MET A 290 16.53 1.96 13.52
C MET A 290 15.03 1.74 13.38
N VAL A 291 14.38 2.62 12.63
CA VAL A 291 12.97 2.46 12.26
C VAL A 291 12.88 1.40 11.17
N SER A 292 12.10 0.36 11.46
CA SER A 292 11.72 -0.68 10.51
C SER A 292 10.39 -0.33 9.86
N VAL A 293 10.36 -0.34 8.52
CA VAL A 293 9.13 -0.16 7.75
C VAL A 293 8.80 -1.45 7.01
N ARG A 294 7.74 -2.13 7.43
CA ARG A 294 7.29 -3.38 6.82
C ARG A 294 6.05 -3.15 5.95
N LYS A 295 5.97 -3.85 4.83
CA LYS A 295 4.89 -3.73 3.83
C LYS A 295 4.14 -5.06 3.68
N GLU A 296 2.89 -4.99 3.23
CA GLU A 296 2.07 -6.13 2.77
C GLU A 296 2.08 -7.38 3.68
N LYS A 297 2.49 -8.54 3.14
CA LYS A 297 2.44 -9.86 3.79
C LYS A 297 3.32 -9.96 5.06
N ASN A 298 4.18 -8.99 5.31
CA ASN A 298 5.15 -9.00 6.42
C ASN A 298 4.73 -8.15 7.64
N ILE A 299 3.47 -7.70 7.70
CA ILE A 299 2.96 -6.85 8.80
C ILE A 299 2.76 -7.63 10.13
N GLY A 300 2.84 -8.97 10.09
CA GLY A 300 2.62 -9.87 11.24
C GLY A 300 3.34 -9.48 12.54
N SER A 301 2.70 -9.84 13.67
CA SER A 301 3.20 -9.62 15.02
C SER A 301 2.64 -10.70 15.94
N GLY A 302 3.41 -11.79 16.12
CA GLY A 302 3.00 -12.96 16.90
C GLY A 302 2.55 -12.66 18.34
N ASN A 303 3.05 -11.57 18.91
CA ASN A 303 2.80 -11.16 20.30
C ASN A 303 1.87 -9.93 20.40
N ALA A 304 1.12 -9.60 19.34
CA ALA A 304 0.15 -8.50 19.40
C ALA A 304 -0.99 -8.80 20.37
N ILE A 305 -1.28 -7.84 21.26
CA ILE A 305 -2.36 -7.95 22.24
C ILE A 305 -3.54 -7.02 21.93
N ALA A 306 -3.32 -5.95 21.16
CA ALA A 306 -4.38 -5.07 20.66
C ALA A 306 -3.98 -4.41 19.34
N VAL A 307 -4.94 -4.23 18.43
CA VAL A 307 -4.78 -3.43 17.20
C VAL A 307 -5.94 -2.44 17.07
N ILE A 308 -5.69 -1.19 17.42
CA ILE A 308 -6.70 -0.17 17.68
C ILE A 308 -6.83 0.77 16.48
N ASP A 309 -8.06 1.03 16.03
CA ASP A 309 -8.31 2.07 15.02
C ASP A 309 -8.14 3.45 15.64
N LEU A 310 -7.27 4.27 15.05
CA LEU A 310 -7.03 5.65 15.52
C LEU A 310 -7.72 6.70 14.65
N GLY A 311 -8.08 6.32 13.42
CA GLY A 311 -8.76 7.21 12.50
C GLY A 311 -8.38 6.92 11.05
N SER A 312 -8.66 7.88 10.18
CA SER A 312 -8.32 7.79 8.77
C SER A 312 -8.03 9.16 8.21
N LEU A 313 -7.09 9.21 7.28
CA LEU A 313 -6.82 10.38 6.47
C LEU A 313 -7.70 10.30 5.23
N ILE A 314 -8.58 11.28 5.08
CA ILE A 314 -9.61 11.35 4.04
C ILE A 314 -9.34 12.63 3.26
N ASP A 315 -8.42 12.55 2.29
CA ASP A 315 -8.09 13.56 1.27
C ASP A 315 -6.67 13.31 0.75
N GLN A 316 -6.42 13.63 -0.52
CA GLN A 316 -5.12 13.49 -1.16
C GLN A 316 -4.04 14.35 -0.49
N ASN A 317 -4.34 15.60 -0.14
CA ASN A 317 -3.37 16.51 0.48
C ASN A 317 -3.05 16.09 1.91
N LEU A 318 -4.03 15.59 2.66
CA LEU A 318 -3.80 15.04 4.00
C LEU A 318 -2.89 13.81 3.95
N ILE A 319 -3.12 12.89 3.01
CA ILE A 319 -2.28 11.70 2.82
C ILE A 319 -0.86 12.11 2.41
N LEU A 320 -0.72 13.05 1.48
CA LEU A 320 0.58 13.53 1.04
C LEU A 320 1.34 14.24 2.17
N SER A 321 0.66 15.12 2.91
CA SER A 321 1.23 15.80 4.08
C SER A 321 1.68 14.79 5.14
N ALA A 322 0.90 13.72 5.35
CA ALA A 322 1.28 12.63 6.23
C ALA A 322 2.56 11.94 5.77
N PHE A 323 2.72 11.61 4.48
CA PHE A 323 3.96 11.03 3.98
C PHE A 323 5.16 11.93 4.26
N PHE A 324 5.05 13.25 4.03
CA PHE A 324 6.13 14.19 4.34
C PHE A 324 6.51 14.18 5.82
N LYS A 325 5.51 14.30 6.70
CA LYS A 325 5.72 14.34 8.16
C LYS A 325 6.30 13.02 8.69
N ILE A 326 5.81 11.90 8.18
CA ILE A 326 6.33 10.57 8.53
C ILE A 326 7.79 10.45 8.07
N SER A 327 8.12 10.84 6.83
CA SER A 327 9.50 10.83 6.35
C SER A 327 10.42 11.70 7.21
N ASP A 328 9.99 12.91 7.59
CA ASP A 328 10.76 13.79 8.47
C ASP A 328 11.07 13.12 9.82
N ILE A 329 10.05 12.60 10.48
CA ILE A 329 10.19 11.98 11.80
C ILE A 329 11.04 10.71 11.70
N VAL A 330 10.79 9.83 10.72
CA VAL A 330 11.55 8.58 10.56
C VAL A 330 13.03 8.86 10.29
N CYS A 331 13.34 9.77 9.36
CA CYS A 331 14.73 10.13 9.05
C CYS A 331 15.42 10.78 10.26
N LYS A 332 14.73 11.65 11.01
CA LYS A 332 15.22 12.19 12.29
C LYS A 332 15.52 11.09 13.29
N TYR A 333 14.61 10.14 13.50
CA TYR A 333 14.81 9.05 14.45
C TYR A 333 16.01 8.19 14.09
N ASN A 334 16.15 7.80 12.82
CA ASN A 334 17.31 7.05 12.33
C ASN A 334 18.62 7.83 12.51
N ALA A 335 18.63 9.12 12.16
CA ALA A 335 19.85 9.93 12.14
C ALA A 335 20.31 10.38 13.55
N THR A 336 19.39 10.67 14.46
CA THR A 336 19.74 11.39 15.71
C THR A 336 19.32 10.67 16.98
N MET A 337 18.25 9.89 16.98
CA MET A 337 17.69 9.31 18.21
C MET A 337 18.37 7.99 18.57
N GLU A 338 18.55 7.73 19.86
CA GLU A 338 19.05 6.45 20.37
C GLU A 338 17.96 5.79 21.19
N TYR A 339 17.72 4.51 20.92
CA TYR A 339 16.70 3.76 21.63
C TYR A 339 17.14 3.50 23.07
N GLY A 340 16.32 3.96 24.01
CA GLY A 340 16.45 3.70 25.42
C GLY A 340 15.08 3.35 26.00
N GLN A 341 14.98 2.19 26.66
CA GLN A 341 13.72 1.64 27.17
C GLN A 341 12.92 2.62 28.05
N LEU A 342 13.60 3.53 28.76
CA LEU A 342 12.99 4.49 29.68
C LEU A 342 12.77 5.88 29.07
N ASN A 343 13.76 6.40 28.33
CA ASN A 343 13.82 7.84 27.99
C ASN A 343 13.52 8.14 26.52
N CYS A 344 13.67 7.18 25.61
CA CYS A 344 13.39 7.37 24.20
C CYS A 344 13.16 6.02 23.53
N ASN A 345 11.91 5.57 23.49
CA ASN A 345 11.54 4.23 23.03
C ASN A 345 10.45 4.29 21.94
N CYS A 346 9.95 3.12 21.54
CA CYS A 346 8.91 2.99 20.52
C CYS A 346 7.63 3.78 20.84
N GLN A 347 7.27 3.97 22.10
CA GLN A 347 6.08 4.75 22.47
C GLN A 347 6.28 6.24 22.20
N HIS A 348 7.48 6.79 22.47
CA HIS A 348 7.79 8.19 22.16
C HIS A 348 7.77 8.45 20.65
N PHE A 349 8.33 7.52 19.86
CA PHE A 349 8.26 7.56 18.40
C PHE A 349 6.82 7.53 17.88
N VAL A 350 5.99 6.62 18.41
CA VAL A 350 4.58 6.54 18.06
C VAL A 350 3.84 7.82 18.43
N SER A 351 4.06 8.38 19.62
CA SER A 351 3.45 9.65 20.03
C SER A 351 3.80 10.80 19.09
N GLU A 352 5.09 10.97 18.72
CA GLU A 352 5.52 12.03 17.80
C GLU A 352 4.85 11.88 16.41
N LEU A 353 4.69 10.65 15.91
CA LEU A 353 3.95 10.39 14.68
C LEU A 353 2.45 10.71 14.81
N LEU A 354 1.80 10.33 15.93
CA LEU A 354 0.37 10.62 16.14
C LEU A 354 0.11 12.11 16.22
N ASP A 355 0.94 12.85 16.94
CA ASP A 355 0.85 14.31 17.05
C ASP A 355 1.00 14.98 15.68
N ALA A 356 1.98 14.55 14.88
CA ALA A 356 2.20 15.07 13.54
C ALA A 356 1.01 14.80 12.60
N LEU A 357 0.33 13.67 12.76
CA LEU A 357 -0.86 13.28 12.00
C LEU A 357 -2.16 13.84 12.59
N SER A 358 -2.10 14.56 13.72
CA SER A 358 -3.26 15.06 14.46
C SER A 358 -4.26 13.95 14.83
N LEU A 359 -3.72 12.80 15.24
CA LEU A 359 -4.48 11.64 15.69
C LEU A 359 -4.26 11.44 17.19
N VAL A 360 -5.27 10.90 17.87
CA VAL A 360 -5.22 10.64 19.31
C VAL A 360 -5.64 9.23 19.63
N THR A 361 -5.15 8.70 20.75
CA THR A 361 -5.62 7.42 21.28
C THR A 361 -7.08 7.55 21.77
N PRO A 362 -7.91 6.49 21.65
CA PRO A 362 -9.28 6.53 22.12
C PRO A 362 -9.38 6.79 23.63
N LYS A 363 -10.34 7.63 24.04
CA LYS A 363 -10.53 8.07 25.44
C LYS A 363 -11.81 7.51 26.10
N SER A 364 -12.39 6.44 25.55
CA SER A 364 -13.57 5.83 26.18
C SER A 364 -13.20 5.18 27.51
N LYS A 365 -14.18 5.03 28.41
CA LYS A 365 -13.97 4.43 29.74
C LYS A 365 -13.41 3.00 29.65
N CYS A 366 -13.80 2.25 28.62
CA CYS A 366 -13.31 0.89 28.41
C CYS A 366 -11.84 0.87 27.96
N PHE A 367 -11.42 1.77 27.05
CA PHE A 367 -10.03 1.94 26.65
C PHE A 367 -9.16 2.47 27.80
N GLU A 368 -9.59 3.50 28.52
CA GLU A 368 -8.83 4.06 29.66
C GLU A 368 -8.55 2.98 30.72
N LYS A 369 -9.56 2.17 31.05
CA LYS A 369 -9.41 1.06 31.98
C LYS A 369 -8.45 0.00 31.45
N TYR A 370 -8.54 -0.32 30.16
CA TYR A 370 -7.64 -1.28 29.52
C TYR A 370 -6.18 -0.78 29.54
N PHE A 371 -5.91 0.45 29.11
CA PHE A 371 -4.57 1.04 29.14
C PHE A 371 -4.01 1.17 30.55
N LYS A 372 -4.83 1.52 31.53
CA LYS A 372 -4.43 1.54 32.95
C LYS A 372 -3.96 0.17 33.44
N ASN A 373 -4.53 -0.92 32.93
CA ASN A 373 -4.13 -2.28 33.27
C ASN A 373 -2.88 -2.72 32.50
N LEU A 374 -2.76 -2.36 31.21
CA LEU A 374 -1.53 -2.54 30.44
C LEU A 374 -0.33 -1.89 31.15
N LYS A 375 -0.49 -0.65 31.63
CA LYS A 375 0.53 0.07 32.39
C LYS A 375 0.95 -0.65 33.67
N LYS A 376 0.06 -1.46 34.26
CA LYS A 376 0.34 -2.31 35.44
C LYS A 376 0.93 -3.67 35.07
N GLY A 377 1.09 -3.98 33.80
CA GLY A 377 1.60 -5.27 33.30
C GLY A 377 0.53 -6.33 33.04
N ASP A 378 -0.77 -6.01 33.15
CA ASP A 378 -1.84 -6.95 32.74
C ASP A 378 -2.03 -6.86 31.22
N MET A 379 -1.36 -7.76 30.50
CA MET A 379 -1.33 -7.80 29.03
C MET A 379 -2.47 -8.65 28.43
N ALA A 380 -3.38 -9.14 29.26
CA ALA A 380 -4.48 -9.98 28.79
C ALA A 380 -5.44 -9.19 27.89
N ARG A 381 -6.01 -9.86 26.88
CA ARG A 381 -7.18 -9.36 26.12
C ARG A 381 -8.42 -9.42 27.00
N LYS A 382 -8.49 -8.50 27.97
CA LYS A 382 -9.48 -8.52 29.04
C LYS A 382 -10.47 -7.38 28.86
N PHE A 383 -11.73 -7.74 28.68
CA PHE A 383 -12.84 -6.81 28.56
C PHE A 383 -13.59 -6.72 29.90
N TYR A 384 -13.83 -5.50 30.38
CA TYR A 384 -14.56 -5.25 31.61
C TYR A 384 -15.97 -4.78 31.27
N PHE A 385 -16.98 -5.40 31.88
CA PHE A 385 -18.35 -5.07 31.56
C PHE A 385 -18.70 -3.66 32.03
N SER A 386 -19.28 -2.87 31.13
CA SER A 386 -19.89 -1.59 31.46
C SER A 386 -21.13 -1.81 32.34
N PRO A 387 -21.53 -0.84 33.19
CA PRO A 387 -22.75 -0.95 33.99
C PRO A 387 -24.00 -1.27 33.14
N ALA A 388 -24.11 -0.67 31.95
CA ALA A 388 -25.19 -0.94 31.00
C ALA A 388 -25.20 -2.40 30.52
N LEU A 389 -24.02 -2.96 30.22
CA LEU A 389 -23.91 -4.36 29.82
C LEU A 389 -24.25 -5.30 30.98
N ILE A 390 -23.82 -4.99 32.21
CA ILE A 390 -24.13 -5.80 33.39
C ILE A 390 -25.65 -5.92 33.59
N ASP A 391 -26.38 -4.81 33.49
CA ASP A 391 -27.85 -4.80 33.59
C ASP A 391 -28.52 -5.68 32.51
N LYS A 392 -28.06 -5.56 31.25
CA LYS A 392 -28.52 -6.41 30.15
C LYS A 392 -28.24 -7.90 30.39
N ILE A 393 -27.04 -8.25 30.85
CA ILE A 393 -26.65 -9.65 31.15
C ILE A 393 -27.47 -10.22 32.31
N GLN A 394 -27.77 -9.42 33.33
CA GLN A 394 -28.57 -9.86 34.48
C GLN A 394 -30.01 -10.22 34.08
N LYS A 395 -30.58 -9.46 33.12
CA LYS A 395 -31.92 -9.68 32.57
C LYS A 395 -32.00 -10.85 31.58
N ALA A 396 -30.88 -11.24 30.97
CA ALA A 396 -30.83 -12.37 30.04
C ALA A 396 -31.17 -13.70 30.75
N GLN A 397 -31.90 -14.60 30.10
CA GLN A 397 -32.14 -15.95 30.63
C GLN A 397 -30.86 -16.81 30.54
N ASP A 398 -30.57 -17.59 31.58
CA ASP A 398 -29.52 -18.64 31.60
C ASP A 398 -28.14 -18.29 30.99
N SER A 399 -27.62 -17.11 31.29
CA SER A 399 -26.29 -16.68 30.82
C SER A 399 -25.15 -17.06 31.77
N ILE A 400 -24.11 -17.71 31.24
CA ILE A 400 -22.84 -18.01 31.94
C ILE A 400 -22.07 -16.74 32.37
N TYR A 401 -22.48 -15.56 31.88
CA TYR A 401 -21.82 -14.29 32.17
C TYR A 401 -22.44 -13.53 33.36
N LYS A 402 -23.58 -13.97 33.93
CA LYS A 402 -24.30 -13.27 35.02
C LYS A 402 -23.46 -12.95 36.26
N LYS A 403 -22.51 -13.82 36.61
CA LYS A 403 -21.65 -13.67 37.79
C LYS A 403 -20.31 -13.02 37.47
N LYS A 404 -20.05 -12.67 36.21
CA LYS A 404 -18.78 -12.10 35.75
C LYS A 404 -18.86 -10.58 35.71
N LYS A 405 -17.74 -9.92 36.00
CA LYS A 405 -17.54 -8.46 35.82
C LYS A 405 -16.56 -8.13 34.69
N SER A 406 -15.91 -9.17 34.16
CA SER A 406 -14.96 -9.09 33.07
C SER A 406 -14.79 -10.47 32.43
N ILE A 407 -14.27 -10.49 31.23
CA ILE A 407 -13.88 -11.69 30.50
C ILE A 407 -12.47 -11.52 29.94
N LYS A 408 -11.68 -12.59 29.94
CA LYS A 408 -10.40 -12.68 29.24
C LYS A 408 -10.61 -13.57 28.02
N PHE A 409 -10.13 -13.14 26.86
CA PHE A 409 -10.21 -13.91 25.62
C PHE A 409 -8.87 -14.60 25.36
N GLU A 410 -8.88 -15.93 25.36
CA GLU A 410 -7.70 -16.74 25.02
C GLU A 410 -7.65 -17.05 23.52
N SER A 411 -8.82 -17.12 22.88
CA SER A 411 -8.96 -17.37 21.45
C SER A 411 -9.89 -16.35 20.76
N ARG A 412 -9.80 -16.30 19.43
CA ARG A 412 -10.73 -15.52 18.59
C ARG A 412 -12.16 -16.04 18.71
N LYS A 413 -12.34 -17.37 18.79
CA LYS A 413 -13.65 -18.00 19.02
C LYS A 413 -14.32 -17.51 20.30
N ASP A 414 -13.59 -17.45 21.43
CA ASP A 414 -14.16 -16.96 22.70
C ASP A 414 -14.68 -15.52 22.58
N LEU A 415 -13.97 -14.71 21.80
CA LEU A 415 -14.34 -13.33 21.50
C LEU A 415 -15.60 -13.27 20.62
N ASP A 416 -15.64 -14.05 19.55
CA ASP A 416 -16.79 -14.11 18.64
C ASP A 416 -18.07 -14.54 19.38
N GLU A 417 -18.01 -15.64 20.15
CA GLU A 417 -19.14 -16.14 20.95
C GLU A 417 -19.69 -15.08 21.89
N PHE A 418 -18.79 -14.36 22.59
CA PHE A 418 -19.18 -13.27 23.47
C PHE A 418 -19.79 -12.09 22.70
N CYS A 419 -19.23 -11.72 21.55
CA CYS A 419 -19.73 -10.62 20.73
C CYS A 419 -21.13 -10.90 20.16
N PHE A 420 -21.39 -12.12 19.68
CA PHE A 420 -22.73 -12.52 19.25
C PHE A 420 -23.73 -12.46 20.41
N PHE A 421 -23.36 -13.02 21.58
CA PHE A 421 -24.22 -12.97 22.76
C PHE A 421 -24.62 -11.53 23.14
N ILE A 422 -23.66 -10.59 23.22
CA ILE A 422 -24.00 -9.21 23.60
C ILE A 422 -24.67 -8.41 22.47
N LYS A 423 -24.46 -8.80 21.20
CA LYS A 423 -25.23 -8.28 20.06
C LYS A 423 -26.71 -8.64 20.19
N ASP A 424 -27.03 -9.87 20.58
CA ASP A 424 -28.41 -10.34 20.75
C ASP A 424 -29.12 -9.64 21.92
N LEU A 425 -28.36 -9.16 22.91
CA LEU A 425 -28.86 -8.27 23.98
C LEU A 425 -29.06 -6.81 23.52
N GLY A 426 -28.79 -6.52 22.24
CA GLY A 426 -28.84 -5.18 21.67
C GLY A 426 -27.81 -4.22 22.28
N HIS A 427 -26.71 -4.72 22.87
CA HIS A 427 -25.72 -3.86 23.55
C HIS A 427 -25.09 -2.85 22.60
N PHE A 428 -24.68 -3.29 21.40
CA PHE A 428 -24.01 -2.44 20.41
C PHE A 428 -24.88 -1.32 19.82
N THR A 429 -26.16 -1.24 20.18
CA THR A 429 -27.04 -0.14 19.78
C THR A 429 -26.94 1.07 20.71
N THR A 430 -26.35 0.92 21.91
CA THR A 430 -26.13 2.04 22.86
C THR A 430 -24.81 2.76 22.57
N GLU A 431 -24.66 3.97 23.10
CA GLU A 431 -23.39 4.72 22.95
C GLU A 431 -22.22 3.99 23.62
N GLU A 432 -22.39 3.49 24.84
CA GLU A 432 -21.37 2.66 25.50
C GLU A 432 -21.07 1.38 24.72
N GLY A 433 -22.10 0.78 24.10
CA GLY A 433 -21.95 -0.38 23.25
C GLY A 433 -21.08 -0.10 22.02
N LYS A 434 -21.22 1.08 21.40
CA LYS A 434 -20.36 1.48 20.27
C LYS A 434 -18.89 1.61 20.68
N GLU A 435 -18.61 2.13 21.87
CA GLU A 435 -17.24 2.20 22.40
C GLU A 435 -16.69 0.81 22.74
N ASP A 436 -17.48 -0.03 23.39
CA ASP A 436 -17.13 -1.42 23.73
C ASP A 436 -16.84 -2.24 22.46
N TYR A 437 -17.61 -2.02 21.38
CA TYR A 437 -17.40 -2.63 20.08
C TYR A 437 -16.00 -2.33 19.52
N GLN A 438 -15.51 -1.10 19.67
CA GLN A 438 -14.19 -0.70 19.17
C GLN A 438 -13.06 -1.44 19.91
N LEU A 439 -13.14 -1.58 21.23
CA LEU A 439 -12.17 -2.32 22.02
C LEU A 439 -12.19 -3.82 21.68
N LEU A 440 -13.38 -4.43 21.59
CA LEU A 440 -13.51 -5.84 21.21
C LEU A 440 -12.98 -6.11 19.80
N LYS A 441 -13.26 -5.20 18.84
CA LYS A 441 -12.70 -5.26 17.49
C LYS A 441 -11.17 -5.16 17.49
N SER A 442 -10.59 -4.40 18.43
CA SER A 442 -9.13 -4.32 18.58
C SER A 442 -8.50 -5.65 19.03
N PHE A 443 -9.22 -6.44 19.83
CA PHE A 443 -8.81 -7.79 20.22
C PHE A 443 -8.92 -8.76 19.06
N ASP A 444 -10.01 -8.74 18.28
CA ASP A 444 -10.19 -9.57 17.08
C ASP A 444 -8.99 -9.44 16.14
N ARG A 445 -8.66 -8.20 15.78
CA ARG A 445 -7.51 -7.90 14.90
C ARG A 445 -6.17 -8.33 15.48
N SER A 446 -6.00 -8.27 16.80
CA SER A 446 -4.78 -8.73 17.46
C SER A 446 -4.59 -10.24 17.35
N PHE A 447 -5.67 -11.04 17.33
CA PHE A 447 -5.58 -12.47 17.05
C PHE A 447 -5.17 -12.73 15.60
N VAL A 448 -5.72 -11.95 14.67
CA VAL A 448 -5.40 -12.09 13.23
C VAL A 448 -3.94 -11.76 12.94
N ILE A 449 -3.43 -10.62 13.40
CA ILE A 449 -2.01 -10.24 13.19
C ILE A 449 -1.01 -11.18 13.88
N ALA A 450 -1.45 -11.84 14.96
CA ALA A 450 -0.64 -12.82 15.68
C ALA A 450 -0.58 -14.18 14.96
N GLY A 451 -1.30 -14.37 13.86
CA GLY A 451 -1.42 -15.66 13.19
C GLY A 451 -2.29 -16.67 13.95
N LYS A 452 -3.01 -16.22 15.00
CA LYS A 452 -3.94 -17.01 15.82
C LYS A 452 -5.40 -16.86 15.38
N GLY A 453 -5.61 -16.32 14.17
CA GLY A 453 -6.94 -16.00 13.63
C GLY A 453 -7.68 -17.15 12.97
N ARG A 454 -7.05 -18.33 12.83
CA ARG A 454 -7.63 -19.53 12.17
C ARG A 454 -8.55 -20.36 13.07
N ASP A 455 -8.58 -20.07 14.37
CA ASP A 455 -9.46 -20.71 15.34
C ASP A 455 -10.78 -19.92 15.49
N GLY A 456 -11.32 -19.36 14.40
CA GLY A 456 -12.57 -18.58 14.42
C GLY A 456 -13.81 -19.45 14.71
N LEU A 457 -14.94 -18.82 15.05
CA LEU A 457 -16.20 -19.54 15.14
C LEU A 457 -16.57 -20.11 13.77
N VAL A 458 -16.89 -21.42 13.71
CA VAL A 458 -17.30 -22.09 12.47
C VAL A 458 -18.76 -22.52 12.61
N VAL A 459 -19.61 -22.08 11.69
CA VAL A 459 -21.03 -22.42 11.64
C VAL A 459 -21.28 -23.32 10.42
N VAL A 460 -22.21 -24.27 10.56
CA VAL A 460 -22.63 -25.10 9.42
C VAL A 460 -23.59 -24.28 8.56
N ASP A 461 -23.22 -24.04 7.30
CA ASP A 461 -24.07 -23.33 6.35
C ASP A 461 -24.84 -24.33 5.50
N TYR A 462 -26.12 -24.55 5.82
CA TYR A 462 -26.97 -25.48 5.10
C TYR A 462 -27.42 -24.96 3.72
N SER A 463 -27.11 -23.70 3.37
CA SER A 463 -27.38 -23.17 2.03
C SER A 463 -26.33 -23.55 0.99
N VAL A 464 -25.21 -24.13 1.43
CA VAL A 464 -24.11 -24.60 0.57
C VAL A 464 -23.84 -26.07 0.89
N GLU A 465 -23.98 -26.95 -0.10
CA GLU A 465 -23.80 -28.39 0.09
C GLU A 465 -22.36 -28.70 0.56
N GLY A 466 -22.21 -29.16 1.81
CA GLY A 466 -20.95 -29.65 2.35
C GLY A 466 -20.02 -28.64 3.04
N PHE A 467 -20.40 -27.38 3.30
CA PHE A 467 -19.45 -26.39 3.85
C PHE A 467 -19.77 -25.84 5.25
N LYS A 468 -18.78 -25.99 6.12
CA LYS A 468 -18.56 -25.18 7.32
C LYS A 468 -18.16 -23.76 6.88
N LYS A 469 -18.90 -22.73 7.26
CA LYS A 469 -18.56 -21.32 7.02
C LYS A 469 -17.98 -20.72 8.29
N GLU A 470 -16.84 -20.04 8.20
CA GLU A 470 -16.36 -19.19 9.28
C GLU A 470 -17.37 -18.06 9.52
N ASN A 471 -17.73 -17.83 10.78
CA ASN A 471 -18.67 -16.80 11.21
C ASN A 471 -17.95 -15.85 12.17
N ALA A 472 -16.88 -15.24 11.68
CA ALA A 472 -16.15 -14.23 12.45
C ALA A 472 -17.05 -13.00 12.64
N PHE A 473 -17.26 -12.57 13.88
CA PHE A 473 -18.27 -11.55 14.24
C PHE A 473 -18.05 -10.22 13.51
N PHE A 474 -16.79 -9.83 13.37
CA PHE A 474 -16.40 -8.55 12.78
C PHE A 474 -16.26 -8.60 11.24
N SER A 475 -16.38 -9.78 10.62
CA SER A 475 -16.21 -9.98 9.18
C SER A 475 -17.46 -9.55 8.39
N GLN A 476 -17.25 -8.94 7.22
CA GLN A 476 -18.35 -8.50 6.35
C GLN A 476 -18.89 -9.64 5.49
N SER A 477 -18.01 -10.48 4.94
CA SER A 477 -18.38 -11.67 4.15
C SER A 477 -18.49 -12.95 4.99
N GLY A 478 -18.02 -12.90 6.24
CA GLY A 478 -17.83 -14.05 7.13
C GLY A 478 -16.42 -14.64 7.07
N LEU A 479 -15.62 -14.32 6.05
CA LEU A 479 -14.25 -14.82 5.90
C LEU A 479 -13.31 -14.25 6.97
N HIS A 480 -12.34 -15.07 7.44
CA HIS A 480 -11.40 -14.64 8.49
C HIS A 480 -10.53 -13.44 8.09
N ASP A 481 -10.26 -13.29 6.79
CA ASP A 481 -9.34 -12.29 6.23
C ASP A 481 -9.98 -10.91 6.04
N ASP A 482 -11.31 -10.78 6.10
CA ASP A 482 -11.97 -9.50 5.84
C ASP A 482 -11.65 -8.42 6.87
N THR A 483 -11.43 -8.84 8.11
CA THR A 483 -11.00 -7.94 9.20
C THR A 483 -9.51 -7.95 9.40
N SER A 484 -8.79 -8.76 8.62
CA SER A 484 -7.35 -8.83 8.73
C SER A 484 -6.74 -7.51 8.31
N ILE A 485 -5.62 -7.22 8.94
CA ILE A 485 -4.73 -6.16 8.49
C ILE A 485 -3.97 -6.55 7.21
N THR A 486 -4.21 -7.73 6.62
CA THR A 486 -3.65 -8.06 5.30
C THR A 486 -4.53 -7.49 4.19
N ASN A 487 -5.79 -7.13 4.49
CA ASN A 487 -6.74 -6.46 3.60
C ASN A 487 -6.97 -4.99 3.97
N ILE A 488 -5.89 -4.23 4.21
CA ILE A 488 -6.03 -2.81 4.55
C ILE A 488 -6.56 -2.03 3.36
N LYS A 489 -7.72 -1.40 3.57
CA LYS A 489 -8.29 -0.43 2.64
C LYS A 489 -7.39 0.81 2.61
N TYR A 490 -6.71 0.98 1.49
CA TYR A 490 -5.80 2.08 1.21
C TYR A 490 -5.92 2.48 -0.26
N ASN A 491 -6.09 3.77 -0.51
CA ASN A 491 -6.27 4.36 -1.82
C ASN A 491 -5.60 5.75 -1.89
N VAL A 492 -4.78 5.96 -2.92
CA VAL A 492 -4.14 7.24 -3.23
C VAL A 492 -4.44 7.68 -4.66
N LYS A 493 -5.68 7.47 -5.07
CA LYS A 493 -6.24 7.93 -6.34
C LYS A 493 -5.74 9.34 -6.67
N ASP A 494 -5.20 9.49 -7.89
CA ASP A 494 -4.72 10.75 -8.47
C ASP A 494 -3.64 11.50 -7.65
N LEU A 495 -2.95 10.81 -6.72
CA LEU A 495 -1.84 11.38 -5.97
C LEU A 495 -0.67 11.76 -6.89
N ASP A 496 -0.55 13.05 -7.18
CA ASP A 496 0.55 13.62 -7.96
C ASP A 496 1.83 13.67 -7.12
N LEU A 497 2.64 12.62 -7.26
CA LEU A 497 3.94 12.53 -6.62
C LEU A 497 5.06 13.17 -7.47
N SER A 498 4.79 13.49 -8.74
CA SER A 498 5.80 13.85 -9.75
C SER A 498 6.63 15.07 -9.36
N LYS A 499 6.00 16.03 -8.68
CA LYS A 499 6.59 17.31 -8.26
C LYS A 499 7.65 17.17 -7.16
N TYR A 500 7.75 16.00 -6.54
CA TYR A 500 8.60 15.78 -5.37
C TYR A 500 9.86 14.96 -5.68
N PHE A 501 10.05 14.56 -6.94
CA PHE A 501 11.19 13.74 -7.38
C PHE A 501 12.36 14.53 -7.98
N LEU A 502 12.24 15.85 -8.13
CA LEU A 502 13.07 16.62 -9.06
C LEU A 502 14.20 17.47 -8.45
N LYS A 503 14.63 17.23 -7.21
CA LYS A 503 15.68 18.09 -6.63
C LYS A 503 16.65 17.32 -5.72
N ARG A 504 17.74 16.80 -6.31
CA ARG A 504 19.10 16.80 -5.73
C ARG A 504 20.17 16.39 -6.73
#